data_AF-A0A0Q6GTG8-F1
#
_entry.id   AF-A0A0Q6GTG8-F1
#
_cell.length_a   1.000
_cell.length_b   1.000
_cell.length_c   1.000
_cell.angle_alpha   90.00
_cell.angle_beta   90.00
_cell.angle_gamma   90.00
#
_symmetry.space_group_name_H-M   'P 1'
#
loop_
_entity.id
_entity.type
_entity.pdbx_description
1 polymer ?
#
loop_
_entity_poly.entity_id
_entity_poly.type
_entity_poly.pdbx_seq_one_letter_code
_entity_poly.pdbx_strand_id
1 'polypeptide(L)'
;MAHAHPFGTSGDALLSDAEILDQAELLVDDFLAFMRREEIWNDILDVNTLPTSKTTLVNAFRLVIATELRPDYRRQLARAGLMLARFHRDIGPRMSLIPVCPNDTPWHTTPDMTVEEQQAYLDRFDSAYALVTSDLKRLGGLFEASIDLATRREMHRQAQHNSNGTDGTYTWYGHH
;
A
#
# COMPACT_ATOMS: atom_id res chain seq x y z
N MET A 1 24.35 -10.76 -45.33
CA MET A 1 24.10 -11.61 -44.14
C MET A 1 22.92 -11.02 -43.40
N ALA A 2 21.81 -11.76 -43.37
CA ALA A 2 20.66 -11.49 -42.53
C ALA A 2 20.96 -11.96 -41.09
N HIS A 3 20.65 -11.15 -40.08
CA HIS A 3 19.45 -11.35 -39.25
C HIS A 3 19.28 -10.18 -38.29
N ALA A 4 18.07 -9.64 -38.30
CA ALA A 4 17.53 -8.66 -37.38
C ALA A 4 17.19 -9.30 -36.04
N HIS A 5 17.15 -8.49 -34.97
CA HIS A 5 15.96 -8.35 -34.10
C HIS A 5 16.04 -7.00 -33.36
N PRO A 6 15.45 -5.93 -33.93
CA PRO A 6 14.97 -4.82 -33.13
C PRO A 6 13.72 -5.31 -32.38
N PHE A 7 13.76 -5.32 -31.05
CA PHE A 7 12.53 -5.36 -30.27
C PHE A 7 11.90 -3.96 -30.30
N GLY A 8 11.18 -3.71 -31.37
CA GLY A 8 10.16 -2.68 -31.46
C GLY A 8 8.93 -3.31 -32.11
N THR A 9 7.98 -3.73 -31.29
CA THR A 9 6.57 -4.09 -31.60
C THR A 9 5.95 -4.55 -30.28
N SER A 10 4.77 -4.14 -29.80
CA SER A 10 3.69 -3.30 -30.30
C SER A 10 2.72 -3.08 -29.14
N GLY A 11 2.14 -1.88 -29.02
CA GLY A 11 0.92 -1.64 -28.25
C GLY A 11 1.12 -1.11 -26.83
N ASP A 12 1.07 0.22 -26.68
CA ASP A 12 0.25 0.81 -25.61
C ASP A 12 -1.20 0.35 -25.85
N ALA A 13 -1.47 -0.92 -25.59
CA ALA A 13 -2.84 -1.35 -25.37
C ALA A 13 -3.21 -0.66 -24.06
N LEU A 14 -3.94 0.45 -24.17
CA LEU A 14 -4.58 1.08 -23.02
C LEU A 14 -5.35 -0.02 -22.31
N LEU A 15 -4.81 -0.49 -21.18
CA LEU A 15 -5.49 -1.45 -20.34
C LEU A 15 -6.86 -0.89 -20.02
N SER A 16 -7.87 -1.74 -20.11
CA SER A 16 -9.19 -1.39 -19.62
C SER A 16 -9.14 -1.11 -18.12
N ASP A 17 -10.09 -0.32 -17.62
CA ASP A 17 -10.18 -0.03 -16.17
C ASP A 17 -10.25 -1.32 -15.32
N ALA A 18 -10.85 -2.38 -15.87
CA ALA A 18 -10.91 -3.70 -15.24
C ALA A 18 -9.53 -4.36 -15.16
N GLU A 19 -8.76 -4.38 -16.26
CA GLU A 19 -7.40 -4.94 -16.28
C GLU A 19 -6.45 -4.16 -15.37
N ILE A 20 -6.60 -2.83 -15.29
CA ILE A 20 -5.82 -2.00 -14.35
C ILE A 20 -6.13 -2.37 -12.90
N LEU A 21 -7.41 -2.62 -12.59
CA LEU A 21 -7.81 -3.04 -11.25
C LEU A 21 -7.28 -4.43 -10.91
N ASP A 22 -7.42 -5.40 -11.81
CA ASP A 22 -6.90 -6.76 -11.62
C ASP A 22 -5.38 -6.73 -11.39
N GLN A 23 -4.65 -5.92 -12.16
CA GLN A 23 -3.21 -5.77 -11.96
C GLN A 23 -2.86 -5.12 -10.62
N ALA A 24 -3.66 -4.16 -10.15
CA ALA A 24 -3.46 -3.55 -8.84
C ALA A 24 -3.72 -4.53 -7.69
N GLU A 25 -4.72 -5.39 -7.81
CA GLU A 25 -5.00 -6.45 -6.83
C GLU A 25 -3.84 -7.44 -6.74
N LEU A 26 -3.31 -7.90 -7.89
CA LEU A 26 -2.14 -8.77 -7.94
C LEU A 26 -0.91 -8.14 -7.26
N LEU A 27 -0.65 -6.86 -7.51
CA LEU A 27 0.47 -6.15 -6.88
C LEU A 27 0.32 -6.04 -5.35
N VAL A 28 -0.91 -5.83 -4.86
CA VAL A 28 -1.19 -5.82 -3.42
C VAL A 28 -0.98 -7.21 -2.83
N ASP A 29 -1.47 -8.26 -3.48
CA ASP A 29 -1.33 -9.64 -3.01
C ASP A 29 0.13 -10.09 -2.97
N ASP A 30 0.91 -9.76 -4.00
CA ASP A 30 2.35 -10.04 -4.05
C ASP A 30 3.09 -9.32 -2.92
N PHE A 31 2.74 -8.06 -2.64
CA PHE A 31 3.30 -7.33 -1.51
C PHE A 31 2.92 -7.96 -0.16
N LEU A 32 1.67 -8.39 0.03
CA LEU A 32 1.25 -9.06 1.25
C LEU A 32 1.95 -10.41 1.44
N ALA A 33 2.16 -11.16 0.36
CA ALA A 33 2.92 -12.41 0.37
C ALA A 33 4.40 -12.16 0.72
N PHE A 34 5.00 -11.13 0.14
CA PHE A 34 6.34 -10.67 0.48
C PHE A 34 6.46 -10.33 1.97
N MET A 35 5.56 -9.51 2.51
CA MET A 35 5.57 -9.11 3.92
C MET A 35 5.47 -10.30 4.88
N ARG A 36 4.68 -11.32 4.53
CA ARG A 36 4.57 -12.57 5.32
C ARG A 36 5.84 -13.40 5.29
N ARG A 37 6.55 -13.44 4.15
CA ARG A 37 7.77 -14.24 3.98
C ARG A 37 8.98 -13.63 4.68
N GLU A 38 9.11 -12.31 4.62
CA GLU A 38 10.32 -11.60 5.10
C GLU A 38 10.26 -11.24 6.60
N GLU A 39 9.13 -11.50 7.28
CA GLU A 39 8.91 -11.21 8.71
C GLU A 39 9.29 -9.77 9.11
N ILE A 40 8.86 -8.80 8.29
CA ILE A 40 9.23 -7.38 8.43
C ILE A 40 8.31 -6.74 9.50
N TRP A 41 8.64 -6.97 10.77
CA TRP A 41 7.75 -6.63 11.88
C TRP A 41 7.91 -5.23 12.40
N ASN A 42 9.14 -4.76 12.65
CA ASN A 42 9.42 -3.40 13.10
C ASN A 42 10.66 -2.83 12.41
N ASP A 43 11.04 -3.42 11.28
CA ASP A 43 12.27 -3.05 10.61
C ASP A 43 12.07 -1.89 9.66
N ILE A 44 13.13 -1.09 9.51
CA ILE A 44 13.26 -0.10 8.45
C ILE A 44 14.19 -0.69 7.38
N LEU A 45 13.73 -0.66 6.14
CA LEU A 45 14.35 -1.33 5.01
C LEU A 45 14.63 -0.36 3.88
N ASP A 46 15.60 -0.72 3.06
CA ASP A 46 15.82 -0.02 1.80
C ASP A 46 14.72 -0.34 0.79
N VAL A 47 14.26 0.64 0.02
CA VAL A 47 13.23 0.44 -1.02
C VAL A 47 13.63 -0.57 -2.09
N ASN A 48 14.93 -0.81 -2.30
CA ASN A 48 15.43 -1.79 -3.27
C ASN A 48 15.10 -3.24 -2.88
N THR A 49 14.67 -3.46 -1.64
CA THR A 49 14.20 -4.79 -1.18
C THR A 49 12.78 -5.11 -1.62
N LEU A 50 12.00 -4.12 -2.09
CA LEU A 50 10.62 -4.34 -2.50
C LEU A 50 10.54 -5.11 -3.83
N PRO A 51 9.52 -5.97 -4.00
CA PRO A 51 9.29 -6.69 -5.26
C PRO A 51 8.92 -5.76 -6.42
N THR A 52 8.46 -4.55 -6.13
CA THR A 52 8.06 -3.53 -7.11
C THR A 52 8.24 -2.15 -6.49
N SER A 53 8.32 -1.10 -7.33
CA SER A 53 8.51 0.26 -6.85
C SER A 53 7.47 0.65 -5.78
N LYS A 54 7.93 1.31 -4.72
CA LYS A 54 7.06 1.81 -3.64
C LYS A 54 5.91 2.66 -4.17
N THR A 55 6.16 3.52 -5.17
CA THR A 55 5.14 4.38 -5.77
C THR A 55 4.05 3.57 -6.48
N THR A 56 4.43 2.52 -7.21
CA THR A 56 3.49 1.61 -7.87
C THR A 56 2.61 0.92 -6.85
N LEU A 57 3.19 0.39 -5.76
CA LEU A 57 2.44 -0.25 -4.68
C LEU A 57 1.48 0.73 -3.98
N VAL A 58 1.92 1.96 -3.69
CA VAL A 58 1.04 2.99 -3.11
C VAL A 58 -0.17 3.25 -4.02
N ASN A 59 0.03 3.36 -5.33
CA ASN A 59 -1.05 3.56 -6.27
C ASN A 59 -1.98 2.34 -6.37
N ALA A 60 -1.43 1.13 -6.36
CA ALA A 60 -2.21 -0.10 -6.32
C ALA A 60 -3.10 -0.17 -5.08
N PHE A 61 -2.55 0.06 -3.89
CA PHE A 61 -3.33 0.15 -2.65
C PHE A 61 -4.44 1.20 -2.73
N ARG A 62 -4.14 2.41 -3.23
CA ARG A 62 -5.14 3.47 -3.37
C ARG A 62 -6.29 3.06 -4.28
N LEU A 63 -6.01 2.36 -5.37
CA LEU A 63 -7.02 1.89 -6.31
C LEU A 63 -7.87 0.78 -5.68
N VAL A 64 -7.25 -0.27 -5.16
CA VAL A 64 -7.95 -1.41 -4.54
C VAL A 64 -8.81 -0.96 -3.35
N ILE A 65 -8.32 -0.05 -2.52
CA ILE A 65 -9.12 0.52 -1.41
C ILE A 65 -10.33 1.31 -1.94
N ALA A 66 -10.16 2.08 -3.02
CA ALA A 66 -11.24 2.88 -3.60
C ALA A 66 -12.31 2.02 -4.29
N THR A 67 -11.93 0.84 -4.79
CA THR A 67 -12.82 -0.07 -5.52
C THR A 67 -13.45 -1.15 -4.65
N GLU A 68 -12.84 -1.53 -3.53
CA GLU A 68 -13.38 -2.52 -2.58
C GLU A 68 -14.73 -2.07 -2.00
N LEU A 69 -15.66 -3.03 -1.91
CA LEU A 69 -17.03 -2.80 -1.45
C LEU A 69 -17.16 -2.93 0.07
N ARG A 70 -16.40 -3.83 0.68
CA ARG A 70 -16.48 -4.17 2.11
C ARG A 70 -15.74 -3.11 2.94
N PRO A 71 -16.42 -2.33 3.80
CA PRO A 71 -15.78 -1.27 4.59
C PRO A 71 -14.64 -1.78 5.49
N ASP A 72 -14.82 -2.95 6.10
CA ASP A 72 -13.79 -3.52 6.99
C ASP A 72 -12.54 -3.96 6.22
N TYR A 73 -12.72 -4.49 5.00
CA TYR A 73 -11.59 -4.89 4.17
C TYR A 73 -10.81 -3.67 3.66
N ARG A 74 -11.50 -2.56 3.32
CA ARG A 74 -10.85 -1.28 3.01
C ARG A 74 -9.91 -0.81 4.13
N ARG A 75 -10.36 -0.91 5.39
CA ARG A 75 -9.53 -0.56 6.56
C ARG A 75 -8.36 -1.52 6.76
N GLN A 76 -8.55 -2.81 6.51
CA GLN A 76 -7.46 -3.80 6.57
C GLN A 76 -6.39 -3.52 5.50
N LEU A 77 -6.81 -3.25 4.26
CA LEU A 77 -5.93 -2.85 3.16
C LEU A 77 -5.17 -1.58 3.48
N ALA A 78 -5.83 -0.54 4.03
CA ALA A 78 -5.17 0.68 4.44
C ALA A 78 -4.09 0.43 5.50
N ARG A 79 -4.40 -0.37 6.54
CA ARG A 79 -3.43 -0.76 7.57
C ARG A 79 -2.24 -1.53 7.01
N ALA A 80 -2.49 -2.47 6.09
CA ALA A 80 -1.42 -3.20 5.43
C ALA A 80 -0.56 -2.29 4.55
N GLY A 81 -1.18 -1.36 3.82
CA GLY A 81 -0.49 -0.37 2.98
C GLY A 81 0.41 0.56 3.78
N LEU A 82 0.09 0.86 5.04
CA LEU A 82 0.95 1.67 5.92
C LEU A 82 2.32 1.03 6.16
N MET A 83 2.47 -0.28 5.99
CA MET A 83 3.76 -0.97 6.09
C MET A 83 4.77 -0.47 5.05
N LEU A 84 4.29 0.08 3.92
CA LEU A 84 5.15 0.73 2.93
C LEU A 84 5.95 1.90 3.52
N ALA A 85 5.47 2.53 4.60
CA ALA A 85 6.18 3.60 5.30
C ALA A 85 7.54 3.17 5.85
N ARG A 86 7.82 1.88 5.97
CA ARG A 86 9.09 1.35 6.47
C ARG A 86 10.19 1.26 5.42
N PHE A 87 9.83 1.42 4.15
CA PHE A 87 10.76 1.31 3.03
C PHE A 87 11.21 2.69 2.59
N HIS A 88 12.48 3.02 2.81
CA HIS A 88 13.06 4.32 2.45
C HIS A 88 14.32 4.14 1.60
N ARG A 89 14.67 5.16 0.82
CA ARG A 89 15.93 5.14 0.05
C ARG A 89 17.09 5.39 0.99
N ASP A 90 18.24 4.84 0.65
CA ASP A 90 19.53 5.13 1.28
C ASP A 90 19.56 4.78 2.78
N ILE A 91 18.73 3.80 3.19
CA ILE A 91 18.74 3.25 4.55
C ILE A 91 19.96 2.35 4.75
N GLY A 92 20.39 1.66 3.68
CA GLY A 92 21.48 0.70 3.74
C GLY A 92 21.03 -0.63 4.37
N PRO A 93 21.83 -1.24 5.27
CA PRO A 93 21.45 -2.49 5.94
C PRO A 93 20.13 -2.36 6.73
N ARG A 94 19.37 -3.45 6.79
CA ARG A 94 18.13 -3.57 7.59
C ARG A 94 18.36 -3.05 9.01
N MET A 95 17.53 -2.12 9.47
CA MET A 95 17.54 -1.64 10.85
C MET A 95 16.37 -2.28 11.59
N SER A 96 16.66 -3.03 12.65
CA SER A 96 15.65 -3.75 13.43
C SER A 96 15.37 -3.07 14.76
N LEU A 97 14.08 -2.84 15.03
CA LEU A 97 13.57 -2.45 16.34
C LEU A 97 13.16 -3.70 17.11
N ILE A 98 14.06 -4.18 17.98
CA ILE A 98 13.80 -5.30 18.87
C ILE A 98 13.50 -4.73 20.26
N PRO A 99 12.32 -5.01 20.85
CA PRO A 99 12.05 -4.64 22.23
C PRO A 99 13.12 -5.24 23.16
N VAL A 100 13.66 -4.43 24.07
CA VAL A 100 14.60 -4.92 25.07
C VAL A 100 13.82 -5.76 26.09
N CYS A 101 14.01 -7.08 26.08
CA CYS A 101 13.47 -7.94 27.13
C CYS A 101 14.35 -7.81 28.39
N PRO A 102 13.78 -7.69 29.60
CA PRO A 102 14.55 -7.53 30.84
C PRO A 102 15.54 -8.68 31.14
N ASN A 103 15.30 -9.88 30.56
CA ASN A 103 16.15 -11.07 30.72
C ASN A 103 17.09 -11.31 29.54
N ASP A 104 16.99 -10.53 28.46
CA ASP A 104 17.95 -10.62 27.38
C ASP A 104 19.21 -9.86 27.81
N THR A 105 20.34 -10.55 27.87
CA THR A 105 21.64 -9.89 28.06
C THR A 105 21.81 -8.83 26.97
N PRO A 106 22.14 -7.56 27.29
CA PRO A 106 22.19 -6.46 26.32
C PRO A 106 23.22 -6.60 25.17
N TRP A 107 23.92 -7.72 25.05
CA TRP A 107 25.23 -7.80 24.38
C TRP A 107 25.34 -8.84 23.26
N HIS A 108 24.24 -9.47 22.83
CA HIS A 108 24.30 -10.34 21.67
C HIS A 108 23.86 -9.58 20.42
N THR A 109 24.86 -9.13 19.66
CA THR A 109 24.82 -8.42 18.36
C THR A 109 24.97 -6.90 18.41
N THR A 110 25.76 -6.35 19.33
CA THR A 110 26.54 -5.16 18.93
C THR A 110 27.73 -5.68 18.11
N PRO A 111 27.86 -5.33 16.82
CA PRO A 111 29.16 -5.40 16.18
C PRO A 111 30.17 -4.68 17.06
N ASP A 112 31.43 -5.09 17.00
CA ASP A 112 32.58 -4.48 17.70
C ASP A 112 32.76 -3.04 17.18
N MET A 113 31.84 -2.16 17.57
CA MET A 113 31.69 -0.79 17.09
C MET A 113 32.34 0.14 18.09
N THR A 114 33.12 1.06 17.57
CA THR A 114 33.61 2.20 18.33
C THR A 114 32.44 3.08 18.81
N VAL A 115 32.69 3.91 19.83
CA VAL A 115 31.69 4.88 20.32
C VAL A 115 31.21 5.81 19.21
N GLU A 116 32.12 6.21 18.31
CA GLU A 116 31.79 7.06 17.16
C GLU A 116 30.86 6.35 16.17
N GLU A 117 31.11 5.07 15.85
CA GLU A 117 30.25 4.26 14.98
C GLU A 117 28.87 4.00 15.61
N GLN A 118 28.83 3.78 16.92
CA GLN A 118 27.57 3.64 17.66
C GLN A 118 26.75 4.92 17.60
N GLN A 119 27.36 6.09 17.80
CA GLN A 119 26.66 7.36 17.70
C GLN A 119 26.15 7.61 16.28
N ALA A 120 26.98 7.38 15.26
CA ALA A 120 26.57 7.52 13.86
C ALA A 120 25.41 6.57 13.50
N TYR A 121 25.40 5.36 14.05
CA TYR A 121 24.29 4.43 13.90
C TYR A 121 22.99 4.97 14.51
N LEU A 122 23.05 5.51 15.74
CA LEU A 122 21.90 6.09 16.43
C LEU A 122 21.35 7.31 15.68
N ASP A 123 22.21 8.22 15.24
CA ASP A 123 21.80 9.42 14.48
C ASP A 123 21.11 9.03 13.16
N ARG A 124 21.65 8.01 12.48
CA ARG A 124 21.07 7.46 11.26
C ARG A 124 19.72 6.80 11.55
N PHE A 125 19.61 6.07 12.65
CA PHE A 125 18.39 5.42 13.09
C PHE A 125 17.29 6.44 13.39
N ASP A 126 17.60 7.49 14.17
CA ASP A 126 16.65 8.56 14.50
C ASP A 126 16.16 9.28 13.24
N SER A 127 17.08 9.55 12.30
CA SER A 127 16.75 10.13 10.99
C SER A 127 15.82 9.22 10.19
N ALA A 128 16.11 7.92 10.12
CA ALA A 128 15.27 6.94 9.45
C ALA A 128 13.88 6.84 10.10
N TYR A 129 13.80 6.83 11.42
CA TYR A 129 12.55 6.76 12.16
C TYR A 129 11.67 8.01 11.96
N ALA A 130 12.29 9.19 11.88
CA ALA A 130 11.59 10.43 11.54
C ALA A 130 10.97 10.37 10.13
N LEU A 131 11.68 9.78 9.16
CA LEU A 131 11.16 9.55 7.80
C LEU A 131 9.95 8.62 7.82
N VAL A 132 10.03 7.49 8.54
CA VAL A 132 8.92 6.53 8.68
C VAL A 132 7.69 7.22 9.27
N THR A 133 7.88 8.01 10.33
CA THR A 133 6.77 8.72 11.00
C THR A 133 6.11 9.74 10.08
N SER A 134 6.89 10.49 9.31
CA SER A 134 6.38 11.42 8.30
C SER A 134 5.61 10.68 7.20
N ASP A 135 6.15 9.55 6.73
CA ASP A 135 5.55 8.80 5.64
C ASP A 135 4.28 8.05 6.07
N LEU A 136 4.20 7.58 7.32
CA LEU A 136 2.97 7.04 7.91
C LEU A 136 1.82 8.06 7.85
N LYS A 137 2.08 9.34 8.18
CA LYS A 137 1.07 10.40 8.08
C LYS A 137 0.65 10.63 6.64
N ARG A 138 1.63 10.70 5.72
CA ARG A 138 1.39 10.91 4.28
C ARG A 138 0.56 9.77 3.69
N LEU A 139 0.96 8.52 3.92
CA LEU A 139 0.25 7.33 3.43
C LEU A 139 -1.13 7.19 4.08
N GLY A 140 -1.24 7.47 5.38
CA GLY A 140 -2.51 7.49 6.10
C GLY A 140 -3.52 8.44 5.45
N GLY A 141 -3.09 9.67 5.13
CA GLY A 141 -3.95 10.63 4.42
C GLY A 141 -4.37 10.16 3.02
N LEU A 142 -3.46 9.52 2.27
CA LEU A 142 -3.77 8.97 0.95
C LEU A 142 -4.79 7.83 1.00
N PHE A 143 -4.63 6.90 1.95
CA PHE A 143 -5.53 5.76 2.07
C PHE A 143 -6.88 6.14 2.66
N GLU A 144 -6.93 7.08 3.61
CA GLU A 144 -8.20 7.63 4.10
C GLU A 144 -8.98 8.32 2.96
N ALA A 145 -8.30 9.10 2.11
CA ALA A 145 -8.94 9.69 0.93
C ALA A 145 -9.51 8.65 -0.05
N SER A 146 -8.84 7.50 -0.21
CA SER A 146 -9.37 6.37 -1.00
C SER A 146 -10.59 5.73 -0.33
N ILE A 147 -10.61 5.60 1.00
CA ILE A 147 -11.76 5.10 1.76
C ILE A 147 -12.95 6.04 1.57
N ASP A 148 -12.74 7.34 1.69
CA ASP A 148 -13.76 8.37 1.49
C ASP A 148 -14.36 8.30 0.08
N LEU A 149 -13.51 8.14 -0.94
CA LEU A 149 -13.97 8.00 -2.33
C LEU A 149 -14.88 6.78 -2.51
N ALA A 150 -14.48 5.63 -1.94
CA ALA A 150 -15.30 4.42 -1.96
C ALA A 150 -16.66 4.62 -1.28
N THR A 151 -16.67 5.31 -0.12
CA THR A 151 -17.90 5.61 0.64
C THR A 151 -18.83 6.53 -0.14
N ARG A 152 -18.31 7.61 -0.76
CA ARG A 152 -19.12 8.51 -1.59
C ARG A 152 -19.75 7.77 -2.77
N ARG A 153 -18.97 6.90 -3.44
CA ARG A 153 -19.46 6.07 -4.56
C ARG A 153 -20.56 5.11 -4.13
N GLU A 154 -20.47 4.55 -2.93
CA GLU A 154 -21.51 3.69 -2.34
C GLU A 154 -22.81 4.48 -2.10
N MET A 155 -22.72 5.65 -1.47
CA MET A 155 -23.87 6.54 -1.25
C MET A 155 -24.56 6.94 -2.56
N HIS A 156 -23.78 7.30 -3.59
CA HIS A 156 -24.34 7.64 -4.91
C HIS A 156 -25.07 6.46 -5.56
N ARG A 157 -24.53 5.23 -5.46
CA ARG A 157 -25.19 4.03 -5.98
C ARG A 157 -26.51 3.73 -5.25
N GLN A 158 -26.53 3.88 -3.93
CA GLN A 158 -27.76 3.70 -3.14
C GLN A 158 -28.82 4.76 -3.50
N ALA A 159 -28.43 6.02 -3.66
CA ALA A 159 -29.34 7.09 -4.07
C ALA A 159 -29.97 6.85 -5.44
N GLN A 160 -29.19 6.40 -6.42
CA GLN A 160 -29.69 6.05 -7.76
C GLN A 160 -30.63 4.83 -7.75
N HIS A 161 -30.35 3.84 -6.90
CA HIS A 161 -31.25 2.69 -6.74
C HIS A 161 -32.61 3.11 -6.16
N ASN A 162 -32.59 3.99 -5.15
CA ASN A 162 -33.82 4.46 -4.50
C ASN A 162 -34.66 5.37 -5.41
N SER A 163 -34.04 6.18 -6.28
CA SER A 163 -34.79 7.04 -7.23
C SER A 163 -35.51 6.25 -8.32
N ASN A 164 -34.98 5.09 -8.71
CA ASN A 164 -35.61 4.24 -9.72
C ASN A 164 -36.80 3.42 -9.16
N GLY A 165 -37.01 3.42 -7.84
CA GLY A 165 -38.13 2.72 -7.19
C GLY A 165 -39.39 3.57 -6.96
N THR A 166 -39.33 4.89 -7.22
CA THR A 166 -40.46 5.82 -6.94
C THR A 166 -41.26 6.27 -8.17
N ASP A 167 -40.96 5.77 -9.37
CA ASP A 167 -41.73 6.07 -10.59
C ASP A 167 -42.75 4.97 -10.96
N GLY A 168 -43.26 4.28 -9.94
CA GLY A 168 -44.26 3.21 -10.04
C GLY A 168 -45.71 3.67 -9.89
N THR A 169 -46.01 4.96 -10.04
CA THR A 169 -47.40 5.47 -10.05
C THR A 169 -48.03 5.35 -11.44
N TYR A 170 -48.15 4.11 -11.95
CA TYR A 170 -49.18 3.79 -12.94
C TYR A 170 -50.47 3.45 -12.19
N THR A 171 -51.21 4.48 -11.78
CA THR A 171 -52.60 4.32 -11.37
C THR A 171 -53.44 4.03 -12.62
N TRP A 172 -53.75 2.75 -12.82
CA TRP A 172 -54.74 2.26 -13.78
C TRP A 172 -56.16 2.64 -13.31
N TYR A 173 -56.53 3.92 -13.41
CA TYR A 173 -57.94 4.30 -13.39
C TYR A 173 -58.52 4.09 -14.78
N GLY A 174 -58.99 2.87 -15.04
CA GLY A 174 -59.84 2.57 -16.18
C GLY A 174 -61.21 3.20 -15.96
N HIS A 175 -61.54 4.18 -16.79
CA HIS A 175 -62.90 4.62 -17.03
C HIS A 175 -63.73 3.46 -17.59
N HIS A 176 -64.90 3.19 -17.01
CA HIS A 176 -66.15 2.89 -17.73
C HIS A 176 -67.35 3.01 -16.77
#